data_AF-A0A517N115-F1
#
_entry.id   AF-A0A517N115-F1
#
_cell.length_a   1.000
_cell.length_b   1.000
_cell.length_c   1.000
_cell.angle_alpha   90.00
_cell.angle_beta   90.00
_cell.angle_gamma   90.00
#
_symmetry.space_group_name_H-M   'P 1'
#
loop_
_entity.id
_entity.type
_entity.pdbx_description
1 polymer ?
#
loop_
_entity_poly.entity_id
_entity_poly.type
_entity_poly.pdbx_seq_one_letter_code
_entity_poly.pdbx_strand_id
1 'polypeptide(L)'
;MSRINSWQASCLVALLMTATVSVAQGVDLEAFEFSDSGGTQLSAAANSVNASNMWSADISGSSVQSGAFFVGKDLDDLASSYLQIDNINAATGSSRYIVATMSGWEFFDSVVGQGEEVRFAFIDEDTGNSGNTVIGEVRIDRNTDNETIELRGVASGNGSVDIGNRATLATAQSNPFTMALEYNPVSRTYEVFYKDGSNPSQSLGIGSVAPGRDANSVRLVVNNNFFSDFSEFLNIDRVALTDTNPFSDLLTLEVNRDTGVTKLINTTGATLSGITSGTLSSDVGAVNSGSINAPPSSLAIGAEVTLSTGSGPWIKNNTEDLLYELVASGVTRSANVNFVGNGGQRFDVGDLDFMNGITAADWNIFIAGAETDLSALTVAEAYQAGDLDGDGVNSVVDFDIFKAAFDEANGVGAFQAMLASVPEPSSFLLVAFGASILLTTNRRRTA
;
A
#
# COMPACT_ATOMS: atom_id res chain seq x y z
N MET A 1 -54.52 -63.70 -25.95
CA MET A 1 -53.63 -63.66 -24.77
C MET A 1 -52.25 -63.22 -25.24
N SER A 2 -52.00 -61.91 -25.21
CA SER A 2 -50.79 -61.26 -25.74
C SER A 2 -49.90 -60.83 -24.58
N ARG A 3 -48.61 -61.17 -24.63
CA ARG A 3 -47.59 -60.82 -23.62
C ARG A 3 -47.13 -59.38 -23.84
N ILE A 4 -47.12 -58.57 -22.77
CA ILE A 4 -46.65 -57.18 -22.76
C ILE A 4 -45.50 -57.04 -21.74
N ASN A 5 -44.38 -56.56 -22.27
CA ASN A 5 -43.34 -55.67 -21.73
C ASN A 5 -42.45 -56.12 -20.55
N SER A 6 -41.22 -56.51 -20.89
CA SER A 6 -40.04 -56.42 -20.04
C SER A 6 -39.39 -55.02 -20.16
N TRP A 7 -39.61 -54.19 -19.14
CA TRP A 7 -38.68 -53.26 -18.50
C TRP A 7 -37.42 -52.87 -19.29
N GLN A 8 -37.45 -51.68 -19.93
CA GLN A 8 -36.24 -50.93 -20.27
C GLN A 8 -35.88 -50.03 -19.08
N ALA A 9 -34.84 -50.41 -18.34
CA ALA A 9 -34.20 -49.55 -17.36
C ALA A 9 -33.43 -48.45 -18.13
N SER A 10 -33.98 -47.24 -18.14
CA SER A 10 -33.28 -46.06 -18.64
C SER A 10 -32.24 -45.64 -17.61
N CYS A 11 -30.95 -45.89 -17.89
CA CYS A 11 -29.84 -45.29 -17.15
C CYS A 11 -29.81 -43.79 -17.45
N LEU A 12 -30.28 -42.99 -16.50
CA LEU A 12 -30.09 -41.54 -16.50
C LEU A 12 -28.63 -41.26 -16.11
N VAL A 13 -27.75 -41.11 -17.10
CA VAL A 13 -26.39 -40.59 -16.89
C VAL A 13 -26.54 -39.09 -16.64
N ALA A 14 -26.52 -38.69 -15.37
CA ALA A 14 -26.38 -37.29 -14.99
C ALA A 14 -24.95 -36.85 -15.36
N LEU A 15 -24.82 -36.17 -16.50
CA LEU A 15 -23.60 -35.49 -16.90
C LEU A 15 -23.41 -34.31 -15.96
N LEU A 16 -22.69 -34.53 -14.86
CA LEU A 16 -22.26 -33.49 -13.94
C LEU A 16 -21.22 -32.63 -14.69
N MET A 17 -21.68 -31.60 -15.39
CA MET A 17 -20.78 -30.57 -15.90
C MET A 17 -20.25 -29.81 -14.69
N THR A 18 -19.08 -30.21 -14.20
CA THR A 18 -18.27 -29.38 -13.32
C THR A 18 -17.82 -28.20 -14.17
N ALA A 19 -18.54 -27.08 -14.10
CA ALA A 19 -18.06 -25.82 -14.62
C ALA A 19 -16.79 -25.48 -13.83
N THR A 20 -15.63 -25.80 -14.40
CA THR A 20 -14.37 -25.28 -13.90
C THR A 20 -14.39 -23.79 -14.19
N VAL A 21 -14.61 -23.00 -13.16
CA VAL A 21 -14.41 -21.55 -13.25
C VAL A 21 -12.93 -21.37 -13.55
N SER A 22 -12.60 -21.03 -14.80
CA SER A 22 -11.26 -20.56 -15.13
C SER A 22 -11.09 -19.24 -14.38
N VAL A 23 -10.25 -19.23 -13.36
CA VAL A 23 -9.80 -17.97 -12.76
C VAL A 23 -9.16 -17.19 -13.90
N ALA A 24 -9.64 -15.98 -14.17
CA ALA A 24 -9.01 -15.12 -15.16
C ALA A 24 -7.54 -14.98 -14.76
N GLN A 25 -6.64 -15.45 -15.63
CA GLN A 25 -5.21 -15.21 -15.42
C GLN A 25 -4.96 -13.73 -15.68
N GLY A 26 -4.17 -13.10 -14.82
CA GLY A 26 -3.76 -11.72 -15.02
C GLY A 26 -3.13 -11.53 -16.39
N VAL A 27 -3.37 -10.36 -16.99
CA VAL A 27 -2.80 -10.02 -18.28
C VAL A 27 -1.48 -9.31 -18.02
N ASP A 28 -0.39 -9.91 -18.49
CA ASP A 28 0.87 -9.19 -18.61
C ASP A 28 0.67 -8.08 -19.66
N LEU A 29 1.06 -6.87 -19.31
CA LEU A 29 1.10 -5.69 -20.17
C LEU A 29 2.48 -5.52 -20.79
N GLU A 30 3.50 -5.91 -20.02
CA GLU A 30 4.91 -5.94 -20.42
C GLU A 30 5.52 -7.22 -19.85
N ALA A 31 6.38 -7.93 -20.58
CA ALA A 31 7.06 -9.11 -20.03
C ALA A 31 8.43 -9.36 -20.69
N PHE A 32 9.48 -9.31 -19.89
CA PHE A 32 10.85 -9.61 -20.24
C PHE A 32 11.24 -10.92 -19.57
N GLU A 33 11.26 -12.01 -20.33
CA GLU A 33 11.55 -13.38 -19.85
C GLU A 33 13.05 -13.72 -19.86
N PHE A 34 13.88 -12.82 -20.39
CA PHE A 34 15.34 -12.98 -20.54
C PHE A 34 15.80 -14.33 -21.11
N SER A 35 14.97 -14.94 -21.96
CA SER A 35 15.25 -16.17 -22.70
C SER A 35 16.03 -15.92 -24.00
N ASP A 36 16.49 -14.68 -24.19
CA ASP A 36 17.32 -14.24 -25.31
C ASP A 36 18.69 -14.95 -25.35
N SER A 37 19.43 -14.76 -26.45
CA SER A 37 20.79 -15.28 -26.54
C SER A 37 21.72 -14.69 -25.46
N GLY A 38 22.67 -15.48 -24.98
CA GLY A 38 23.67 -15.01 -24.03
C GLY A 38 24.42 -13.75 -24.52
N GLY A 39 24.60 -12.77 -23.64
CA GLY A 39 25.21 -11.47 -23.94
C GLY A 39 24.21 -10.40 -24.39
N THR A 40 22.92 -10.71 -24.51
CA THR A 40 21.88 -9.70 -24.82
C THR A 40 21.82 -8.66 -23.69
N GLN A 41 21.98 -7.38 -24.05
CA GLN A 41 21.90 -6.27 -23.09
C GLN A 41 20.44 -5.93 -22.76
N LEU A 42 20.21 -5.18 -21.68
CA LEU A 42 18.86 -4.88 -21.21
C LEU A 42 18.02 -4.12 -22.25
N SER A 43 18.61 -3.13 -22.93
CA SER A 43 17.95 -2.36 -23.99
C SER A 43 17.58 -3.17 -25.23
N ALA A 44 18.18 -4.36 -25.38
CA ALA A 44 17.93 -5.29 -26.48
C ALA A 44 17.11 -6.53 -26.07
N ALA A 45 16.77 -6.68 -24.78
CA ALA A 45 16.01 -7.81 -24.28
C ALA A 45 14.59 -7.81 -24.87
N ALA A 46 14.09 -8.98 -25.28
CA ALA A 46 12.80 -9.08 -25.93
C ALA A 46 11.65 -8.90 -24.93
N ASN A 47 10.74 -7.99 -25.27
CA ASN A 47 9.45 -7.88 -24.62
C ASN A 47 8.44 -8.80 -25.32
N SER A 48 8.05 -9.89 -24.66
CA SER A 48 7.24 -10.95 -25.24
C SER A 48 5.76 -10.57 -25.41
N VAL A 49 5.31 -9.53 -24.71
CA VAL A 49 3.94 -9.02 -24.76
C VAL A 49 3.83 -7.80 -25.67
N ASN A 50 4.72 -6.83 -25.49
CA ASN A 50 4.72 -5.58 -26.24
C ASN A 50 6.09 -5.30 -26.84
N ALA A 51 6.38 -5.95 -27.97
CA ALA A 51 7.67 -5.86 -28.64
C ALA A 51 8.09 -4.44 -29.09
N SER A 52 7.19 -3.44 -29.01
CA SER A 52 7.54 -2.04 -29.30
C SER A 52 8.13 -1.29 -28.10
N ASN A 53 7.91 -1.78 -26.88
CA ASN A 53 8.42 -1.21 -25.65
C ASN A 53 9.74 -1.90 -25.27
N MET A 54 10.80 -1.10 -25.12
CA MET A 54 12.15 -1.54 -24.78
C MET A 54 12.72 -0.68 -23.66
N TRP A 55 13.70 -1.21 -22.94
CA TRP A 55 14.43 -0.44 -21.94
C TRP A 55 15.32 0.62 -22.61
N SER A 56 15.35 1.83 -22.04
CA SER A 56 16.00 3.01 -22.62
C SER A 56 17.53 3.02 -22.50
N ALA A 57 18.08 2.26 -21.56
CA ALA A 57 19.50 2.26 -21.23
C ALA A 57 19.95 0.86 -20.79
N ASP A 58 21.26 0.63 -20.90
CA ASP A 58 21.89 -0.59 -20.42
C ASP A 58 22.51 -0.39 -19.04
N ILE A 59 22.66 -1.50 -18.33
CA ILE A 59 23.40 -1.58 -17.08
C ILE A 59 24.77 -2.17 -17.41
N SER A 60 25.84 -1.37 -17.30
CA SER A 60 27.21 -1.82 -17.61
C SER A 60 27.55 -3.09 -16.83
N GLY A 61 28.25 -4.03 -17.48
CA GLY A 61 28.60 -5.33 -16.89
C GLY A 61 27.45 -6.34 -16.79
N SER A 62 26.22 -5.96 -17.16
CA SER A 62 25.04 -6.82 -17.04
C SER A 62 24.51 -7.25 -18.40
N SER A 63 24.06 -8.51 -18.51
CA SER A 63 23.51 -9.08 -19.74
C SER A 63 22.79 -10.39 -19.49
N VAL A 64 22.02 -10.87 -20.47
CA VAL A 64 21.39 -12.19 -20.41
C VAL A 64 22.45 -13.29 -20.36
N GLN A 65 22.36 -14.18 -19.39
CA GLN A 65 23.20 -15.37 -19.23
C GLN A 65 22.34 -16.53 -18.72
N SER A 66 22.46 -17.69 -19.37
CA SER A 66 21.76 -18.92 -18.93
C SER A 66 20.24 -18.78 -18.73
N GLY A 67 19.59 -17.89 -19.48
CA GLY A 67 18.14 -17.68 -19.40
C GLY A 67 17.68 -16.70 -18.31
N ALA A 68 18.59 -15.91 -17.74
CA ALA A 68 18.29 -14.83 -16.80
C ALA A 68 19.09 -13.58 -17.17
N PHE A 69 18.60 -12.39 -16.81
CA PHE A 69 19.39 -11.16 -16.84
C PHE A 69 20.33 -11.14 -15.63
N PHE A 70 21.61 -11.38 -15.90
CA PHE A 70 22.67 -11.37 -14.91
C PHE A 70 23.09 -9.92 -14.63
N VAL A 71 22.99 -9.51 -13.37
CA VAL A 71 23.46 -8.22 -12.85
C VAL A 71 24.80 -8.42 -12.15
N GLY A 72 25.89 -7.97 -12.78
CA GLY A 72 27.25 -8.00 -12.24
C GLY A 72 27.99 -6.71 -12.57
N LYS A 73 27.41 -5.59 -12.15
CA LYS A 73 27.86 -4.24 -12.45
C LYS A 73 29.16 -3.91 -11.72
N ASP A 74 30.17 -3.44 -12.43
CA ASP A 74 31.53 -3.20 -11.93
C ASP A 74 31.84 -1.74 -11.54
N LEU A 75 30.81 -0.88 -11.53
CA LEU A 75 30.93 0.56 -11.26
C LEU A 75 30.18 0.93 -10.00
N ASP A 76 30.65 1.95 -9.26
CA ASP A 76 29.95 2.45 -8.06
C ASP A 76 28.75 3.33 -8.40
N ASP A 77 28.74 3.97 -9.59
CA ASP A 77 27.73 4.94 -9.99
C ASP A 77 26.33 4.33 -10.15
N LEU A 78 25.29 5.13 -9.95
CA LEU A 78 23.89 4.73 -10.17
C LEU A 78 23.65 4.39 -11.66
N ALA A 79 23.30 3.13 -11.98
CA ALA A 79 22.84 2.74 -13.30
C ALA A 79 21.31 2.66 -13.31
N SER A 80 20.65 3.49 -14.13
CA SER A 80 19.18 3.52 -14.24
C SER A 80 18.76 3.19 -15.66
N SER A 81 17.75 2.33 -15.79
CA SER A 81 17.09 1.99 -17.05
C SER A 81 15.60 2.23 -16.92
N TYR A 82 14.97 2.75 -17.98
CA TYR A 82 13.57 3.14 -17.97
C TYR A 82 12.81 2.38 -19.03
N LEU A 83 11.55 2.07 -18.75
CA LEU A 83 10.60 1.48 -19.68
C LEU A 83 9.37 2.38 -19.70
N GLN A 84 9.12 3.03 -20.84
CA GLN A 84 7.89 3.78 -21.05
C GLN A 84 6.71 2.81 -21.09
N ILE A 85 5.63 3.14 -20.37
CA ILE A 85 4.39 2.35 -20.34
C ILE A 85 3.19 3.26 -20.61
N ASP A 86 2.02 2.67 -20.78
CA ASP A 86 0.76 3.43 -20.79
C ASP A 86 0.52 4.05 -19.41
N ASN A 87 0.03 5.30 -19.38
CA ASN A 87 -0.18 6.04 -18.14
C ASN A 87 -1.17 5.33 -17.21
N ILE A 88 -0.75 5.11 -15.97
CA ILE A 88 -1.56 4.54 -14.89
C ILE A 88 -1.95 5.66 -13.96
N ASN A 89 -3.23 6.01 -13.98
CA ASN A 89 -3.79 7.12 -13.21
C ASN A 89 -5.18 6.79 -12.67
N ALA A 90 -5.75 7.71 -11.90
CA ALA A 90 -7.05 7.50 -11.25
C ALA A 90 -8.17 7.17 -12.27
N ALA A 91 -8.06 7.64 -13.52
CA ALA A 91 -9.02 7.33 -14.57
C ALA A 91 -8.87 5.90 -15.13
N THR A 92 -7.67 5.33 -15.13
CA THR A 92 -7.47 3.89 -15.42
C THR A 92 -8.02 2.99 -14.31
N GLY A 93 -8.09 3.51 -13.08
CA GLY A 93 -8.93 2.99 -11.99
C GLY A 93 -8.54 1.62 -11.42
N SER A 94 -7.45 1.00 -11.87
CA SER A 94 -7.05 -0.33 -11.44
C SER A 94 -5.57 -0.37 -11.08
N SER A 95 -5.23 -1.16 -10.05
CA SER A 95 -3.86 -1.37 -9.64
C SER A 95 -3.01 -1.97 -10.77
N ARG A 96 -1.70 -1.74 -10.68
CA ARG A 96 -0.70 -2.33 -11.55
C ARG A 96 0.45 -2.88 -10.74
N TYR A 97 1.07 -3.93 -11.25
CA TYR A 97 2.11 -4.67 -10.54
C TYR A 97 3.37 -4.74 -11.38
N ILE A 98 4.49 -4.23 -10.88
CA ILE A 98 5.80 -4.63 -11.38
C ILE A 98 6.18 -5.92 -10.67
N VAL A 99 6.35 -7.00 -11.41
CA VAL A 99 6.69 -8.32 -10.89
C VAL A 99 8.10 -8.68 -11.36
N ALA A 100 8.98 -8.99 -10.42
CA ALA A 100 10.33 -9.49 -10.70
C ALA A 100 10.50 -10.89 -10.10
N THR A 101 10.93 -11.86 -10.91
CA THR A 101 11.31 -13.20 -10.45
C THR A 101 12.82 -13.37 -10.60
N MET A 102 13.45 -13.97 -9.60
CA MET A 102 14.89 -14.13 -9.50
C MET A 102 15.23 -15.58 -9.18
N SER A 103 16.25 -16.12 -9.83
CA SER A 103 16.72 -17.49 -9.60
C SER A 103 17.78 -17.57 -8.50
N GLY A 104 18.38 -16.44 -8.14
CA GLY A 104 19.32 -16.35 -7.04
C GLY A 104 20.20 -15.10 -7.08
N TRP A 105 20.97 -14.94 -6.02
CA TRP A 105 21.96 -13.88 -5.87
C TRP A 105 23.04 -14.28 -4.86
N GLU A 106 24.15 -13.59 -4.94
CA GLU A 106 25.21 -13.63 -3.93
C GLU A 106 25.70 -12.19 -3.68
N PHE A 107 25.66 -11.77 -2.42
CA PHE A 107 26.08 -10.48 -1.90
C PHE A 107 27.17 -10.73 -0.82
N PHE A 108 28.44 -10.53 -1.15
CA PHE A 108 29.62 -10.74 -0.29
C PHE A 108 30.23 -9.41 0.22
N ASP A 109 31.36 -9.47 0.92
CA ASP A 109 32.28 -8.35 1.22
C ASP A 109 31.70 -6.91 1.23
N SER A 110 30.91 -6.59 2.28
CA SER A 110 30.33 -5.26 2.41
C SER A 110 31.38 -4.18 2.59
N VAL A 111 31.38 -3.17 1.71
CA VAL A 111 32.13 -1.93 1.94
C VAL A 111 31.23 -0.93 2.65
N VAL A 112 31.68 -0.42 3.80
CA VAL A 112 30.93 0.57 4.58
C VAL A 112 30.58 1.79 3.71
N GLY A 113 29.30 2.12 3.61
CA GLY A 113 28.78 3.22 2.80
C GLY A 113 28.57 2.92 1.32
N GLN A 114 28.79 1.69 0.85
CA GLN A 114 28.60 1.27 -0.54
C GLN A 114 27.68 0.04 -0.65
N GLY A 115 26.57 0.00 0.11
CA GLY A 115 25.67 -1.15 0.05
C GLY A 115 25.04 -1.31 -1.33
N GLU A 116 25.15 -2.49 -1.94
CA GLU A 116 24.57 -2.76 -3.26
C GLU A 116 23.06 -2.65 -3.22
N GLU A 117 22.47 -2.18 -4.33
CA GLU A 117 21.03 -1.97 -4.40
C GLU A 117 20.50 -2.37 -5.77
N VAL A 118 19.39 -3.10 -5.77
CA VAL A 118 18.57 -3.33 -6.97
C VAL A 118 17.17 -2.82 -6.69
N ARG A 119 16.68 -1.92 -7.55
CA ARG A 119 15.39 -1.23 -7.34
C ARG A 119 14.49 -1.36 -8.55
N PHE A 120 13.21 -1.56 -8.29
CA PHE A 120 12.15 -1.50 -9.28
C PHE A 120 11.15 -0.44 -8.83
N ALA A 121 10.84 0.52 -9.70
CA ALA A 121 10.00 1.64 -9.33
C ALA A 121 8.99 1.99 -10.41
N PHE A 122 7.82 2.47 -9.97
CA PHE A 122 6.97 3.31 -10.80
C PHE A 122 7.48 4.76 -10.73
N ILE A 123 7.52 5.44 -11.87
CA ILE A 123 7.92 6.85 -11.94
C ILE A 123 6.89 7.67 -12.73
N ASP A 124 6.76 8.93 -12.34
CA ASP A 124 5.90 9.92 -13.00
C ASP A 124 6.73 10.68 -14.03
N GLU A 125 6.83 10.07 -15.21
CA GLU A 125 7.70 10.53 -16.29
C GLU A 125 7.22 10.01 -17.65
N ASP A 126 6.99 10.93 -18.59
CA ASP A 126 6.41 10.66 -19.92
C ASP A 126 7.44 10.62 -21.06
N THR A 127 8.73 10.78 -20.77
CA THR A 127 9.76 10.85 -21.83
C THR A 127 10.50 9.52 -22.03
N GLY A 128 10.40 8.60 -21.08
CA GLY A 128 11.11 7.33 -21.03
C GLY A 128 12.62 7.48 -20.82
N ASN A 129 13.11 8.68 -20.48
CA ASN A 129 14.54 9.01 -20.51
C ASN A 129 15.06 9.70 -19.24
N SER A 130 14.19 9.95 -18.25
CA SER A 130 14.59 10.51 -16.96
C SER A 130 13.87 9.81 -15.80
N GLY A 131 14.34 10.01 -14.57
CA GLY A 131 13.93 9.16 -13.44
C GLY A 131 13.77 9.87 -12.10
N ASN A 132 13.54 11.19 -12.10
CA ASN A 132 13.63 11.97 -10.87
C ASN A 132 12.37 11.92 -9.99
N THR A 133 11.25 11.40 -10.53
CA THR A 133 9.95 11.45 -9.86
C THR A 133 9.48 10.04 -9.48
N VAL A 134 10.07 9.46 -8.44
CA VAL A 134 9.69 8.11 -7.94
C VAL A 134 8.34 8.16 -7.25
N ILE A 135 7.41 7.32 -7.67
CA ILE A 135 6.08 7.20 -7.06
C ILE A 135 6.16 6.27 -5.86
N GLY A 136 6.61 5.04 -6.12
CA GLY A 136 6.94 4.01 -5.14
C GLY A 136 7.99 3.08 -5.76
N GLU A 137 8.85 2.53 -4.92
CA GLU A 137 9.88 1.59 -5.30
C GLU A 137 9.97 0.42 -4.33
N VAL A 138 10.18 -0.78 -4.87
CA VAL A 138 10.67 -1.93 -4.12
C VAL A 138 12.16 -2.03 -4.32
N ARG A 139 12.89 -2.25 -3.23
CA ARG A 139 14.34 -2.26 -3.22
C ARG A 139 14.85 -3.46 -2.44
N ILE A 140 15.76 -4.20 -3.05
CA ILE A 140 16.68 -5.11 -2.35
C ILE A 140 17.94 -4.30 -2.12
N ASP A 141 18.35 -4.14 -0.86
CA ASP A 141 19.60 -3.46 -0.55
C ASP A 141 20.39 -4.06 0.58
N ARG A 142 21.70 -3.89 0.50
CA ARG A 142 22.57 -4.17 1.63
C ARG A 142 22.53 -3.04 2.63
N ASN A 143 22.17 -3.39 3.86
CA ASN A 143 22.35 -2.54 5.02
C ASN A 143 23.82 -2.64 5.48
N THR A 144 24.59 -1.56 5.26
CA THR A 144 26.02 -1.54 5.56
C THR A 144 26.34 -1.49 7.06
N ASP A 145 25.35 -1.22 7.92
CA ASP A 145 25.56 -1.12 9.36
C ASP A 145 25.52 -2.50 10.03
N ASN A 146 24.77 -3.45 9.47
CA ASN A 146 24.57 -4.79 10.02
C ASN A 146 24.87 -5.93 9.03
N GLU A 147 25.37 -5.60 7.83
CA GLU A 147 25.74 -6.54 6.75
C GLU A 147 24.57 -7.40 6.24
N THR A 148 23.33 -7.05 6.58
CA THR A 148 22.14 -7.79 6.11
C THR A 148 21.68 -7.31 4.74
N ILE A 149 20.98 -8.17 4.02
CA ILE A 149 20.21 -7.78 2.84
C ILE A 149 18.76 -7.57 3.29
N GLU A 150 18.14 -6.49 2.83
CA GLU A 150 16.78 -6.13 3.21
C GLU A 150 15.94 -5.91 1.94
N LEU A 151 14.71 -6.42 1.95
CA LEU A 151 13.65 -5.98 1.06
C LEU A 151 12.84 -4.87 1.76
N ARG A 152 12.65 -3.75 1.08
CA ARG A 152 11.85 -2.63 1.59
C ARG A 152 11.06 -1.93 0.48
N GLY A 153 10.01 -1.24 0.89
CA GLY A 153 9.26 -0.31 0.04
C GLY A 153 9.51 1.13 0.43
N VAL A 154 9.79 1.97 -0.56
CA VAL A 154 10.11 3.40 -0.38
C VAL A 154 9.29 4.22 -1.36
N ALA A 155 8.86 5.40 -0.96
CA ALA A 155 8.27 6.39 -1.85
C ALA A 155 8.99 7.73 -1.72
N SER A 156 8.70 8.66 -2.63
CA SER A 156 9.34 9.99 -2.61
C SER A 156 8.35 11.06 -2.99
N GLY A 157 8.54 12.27 -2.47
CA GLY A 157 7.66 13.42 -2.72
C GLY A 157 6.85 13.81 -1.50
N ASN A 158 6.22 14.98 -1.57
CA ASN A 158 5.40 15.48 -0.49
C ASN A 158 4.15 14.60 -0.29
N GLY A 159 3.90 14.14 0.93
CA GLY A 159 2.79 13.22 1.25
C GLY A 159 3.07 11.73 1.00
N SER A 160 4.26 11.38 0.51
CA SER A 160 4.70 9.99 0.44
C SER A 160 5.09 9.46 1.82
N VAL A 161 4.79 8.18 2.06
CA VAL A 161 5.16 7.45 3.28
C VAL A 161 5.80 6.12 2.87
N ASP A 162 6.96 5.82 3.46
CA ASP A 162 7.67 4.55 3.28
C ASP A 162 6.93 3.41 3.98
N ILE A 163 7.10 2.17 3.49
CA ILE A 163 6.63 1.00 4.23
C ILE A 163 7.55 0.81 5.45
N GLY A 164 6.98 0.84 6.66
CA GLY A 164 7.75 0.70 7.91
C GLY A 164 8.42 -0.67 8.07
N ASN A 165 7.78 -1.73 7.59
CA ASN A 165 8.31 -3.09 7.68
C ASN A 165 9.38 -3.38 6.63
N ARG A 166 10.30 -4.27 7.01
CA ARG A 166 11.38 -4.78 6.16
C ARG A 166 11.47 -6.29 6.28
N ALA A 167 11.82 -6.96 5.19
CA ALA A 167 12.18 -8.38 5.24
C ALA A 167 13.69 -8.55 5.15
N THR A 168 14.29 -9.18 6.15
CA THR A 168 15.70 -9.59 6.08
C THR A 168 15.82 -10.80 5.15
N LEU A 169 16.65 -10.67 4.13
CA LEU A 169 16.96 -11.69 3.14
C LEU A 169 18.33 -12.31 3.43
N ALA A 170 18.55 -13.52 2.93
CA ALA A 170 19.87 -14.14 2.97
C ALA A 170 20.84 -13.39 2.04
N THR A 171 22.10 -13.26 2.45
CA THR A 171 23.17 -12.69 1.61
C THR A 171 23.48 -13.55 0.39
N ALA A 172 23.21 -14.86 0.48
CA ALA A 172 23.22 -15.77 -0.66
C ALA A 172 21.88 -16.51 -0.76
N GLN A 173 21.29 -16.50 -1.94
CA GLN A 173 20.01 -17.16 -2.22
C GLN A 173 20.13 -17.99 -3.48
N SER A 174 19.69 -19.24 -3.40
CA SER A 174 19.62 -20.16 -4.53
C SER A 174 18.20 -20.67 -4.80
N ASN A 175 17.24 -20.36 -3.93
CA ASN A 175 15.83 -20.65 -4.19
C ASN A 175 15.21 -19.52 -5.01
N PRO A 176 14.20 -19.82 -5.84
CA PRO A 176 13.47 -18.79 -6.57
C PRO A 176 12.90 -17.74 -5.61
N PHE A 177 13.02 -16.48 -5.96
CA PHE A 177 12.45 -15.37 -5.21
C PHE A 177 11.59 -14.54 -6.15
N THR A 178 10.39 -14.21 -5.72
CA THR A 178 9.51 -13.32 -6.48
C THR A 178 9.15 -12.14 -5.62
N MET A 179 9.20 -10.93 -6.18
CA MET A 179 8.62 -9.75 -5.56
C MET A 179 7.67 -9.05 -6.51
N ALA A 180 6.68 -8.38 -5.96
CA ALA A 180 5.79 -7.52 -6.70
C ALA A 180 5.64 -6.17 -6.00
N LEU A 181 5.78 -5.09 -6.77
CA LEU A 181 5.42 -3.74 -6.36
C LEU A 181 4.06 -3.41 -6.97
N GLU A 182 3.04 -3.28 -6.14
CA GLU A 182 1.74 -2.73 -6.53
C GLU A 182 1.78 -1.21 -6.51
N TYR A 183 1.13 -0.58 -7.49
CA TYR A 183 0.69 0.81 -7.42
C TYR A 183 -0.83 0.87 -7.64
N ASN A 184 -1.55 1.50 -6.71
CA ASN A 184 -2.98 1.78 -6.83
C ASN A 184 -3.17 3.29 -7.05
N PRO A 185 -3.58 3.70 -8.27
CA PRO A 185 -3.70 5.11 -8.60
C PRO A 185 -4.94 5.79 -8.00
N VAL A 186 -5.91 5.01 -7.53
CA VAL A 186 -7.15 5.53 -6.93
C VAL A 186 -6.90 5.92 -5.48
N SER A 187 -6.38 5.00 -4.67
CA SER A 187 -6.03 5.25 -3.26
C SER A 187 -4.70 5.97 -3.07
N ARG A 188 -3.94 6.20 -4.16
CA ARG A 188 -2.60 6.80 -4.15
C ARG A 188 -1.66 6.05 -3.20
N THR A 189 -1.56 4.75 -3.40
CA THR A 189 -0.72 3.86 -2.61
C THR A 189 0.16 2.96 -3.42
N TYR A 190 1.15 2.40 -2.73
CA TYR A 190 1.90 1.26 -3.20
C TYR A 190 1.99 0.19 -2.10
N GLU A 191 2.17 -1.06 -2.50
CA GLU A 191 2.34 -2.19 -1.60
C GLU A 191 3.44 -3.10 -2.14
N VAL A 192 4.22 -3.69 -1.26
CA VAL A 192 5.27 -4.64 -1.64
C VAL A 192 4.91 -6.03 -1.16
N PHE A 193 4.88 -6.95 -2.10
CA PHE A 193 4.68 -8.38 -1.86
C PHE A 193 5.94 -9.15 -2.21
N TYR A 194 6.18 -10.28 -1.54
CA TYR A 194 7.27 -11.17 -1.90
C TYR A 194 6.98 -12.63 -1.56
N LYS A 195 7.72 -13.53 -2.21
CA LYS A 195 7.71 -14.97 -1.98
C LYS A 195 9.13 -15.50 -2.08
N ASP A 196 9.58 -16.17 -1.02
CA ASP A 196 10.89 -16.79 -0.92
C ASP A 196 10.78 -18.31 -1.05
N GLY A 197 11.15 -18.84 -2.21
CA GLY A 197 11.09 -20.26 -2.53
C GLY A 197 9.68 -20.83 -2.44
N SER A 198 9.52 -21.87 -1.61
CA SER A 198 8.24 -22.52 -1.36
C SER A 198 7.47 -21.91 -0.18
N ASN A 199 8.02 -20.88 0.48
CA ASN A 199 7.34 -20.22 1.58
C ASN A 199 6.07 -19.52 1.10
N PRO A 200 5.07 -19.32 1.98
CA PRO A 200 3.88 -18.55 1.63
C PRO A 200 4.25 -17.12 1.24
N SER A 201 3.53 -16.56 0.27
CA SER A 201 3.66 -15.15 -0.08
C SER A 201 3.36 -14.25 1.12
N GLN A 202 4.08 -13.15 1.20
CA GLN A 202 4.04 -12.16 2.27
C GLN A 202 3.74 -10.78 1.69
N SER A 203 3.11 -9.92 2.48
CA SER A 203 3.07 -8.48 2.25
C SER A 203 4.00 -7.79 3.26
N LEU A 204 4.78 -6.81 2.80
CA LEU A 204 5.50 -5.89 3.68
C LEU A 204 4.56 -4.81 4.25
N GLY A 205 3.39 -4.60 3.66
CA GLY A 205 2.46 -3.54 4.04
C GLY A 205 2.32 -2.47 2.96
N ILE A 206 1.61 -1.40 3.29
CA ILE A 206 1.16 -0.37 2.35
C ILE A 206 1.84 0.96 2.70
N GLY A 207 2.34 1.67 1.69
CA GLY A 207 2.79 3.05 1.80
C GLY A 207 1.93 4.00 0.96
N SER A 208 2.05 5.31 1.20
CA SER A 208 1.39 6.34 0.39
C SER A 208 2.34 6.92 -0.65
N VAL A 209 1.78 7.37 -1.77
CA VAL A 209 2.52 8.08 -2.81
C VAL A 209 2.13 9.55 -2.83
N ALA A 210 3.02 10.41 -3.30
CA ALA A 210 2.74 11.83 -3.40
C ALA A 210 1.49 12.10 -4.28
N PRO A 211 0.56 12.96 -3.85
CA PRO A 211 -0.61 13.33 -4.64
C PRO A 211 -0.22 13.92 -6.01
N GLY A 212 -1.04 13.63 -7.02
CA GLY A 212 -0.86 14.18 -8.37
C GLY A 212 0.21 13.49 -9.22
N ARG A 213 0.85 12.42 -8.72
CA ARG A 213 1.78 11.61 -9.51
C ARG A 213 1.13 10.40 -10.12
N ASP A 214 1.26 10.26 -11.43
CA ASP A 214 0.73 9.13 -12.21
C ASP A 214 1.88 8.24 -12.69
N ALA A 215 1.69 6.93 -12.74
CA ALA A 215 2.77 6.01 -13.13
C ALA A 215 2.80 5.84 -14.64
N ASN A 216 3.77 6.50 -15.28
CA ASN A 216 3.85 6.58 -16.74
C ASN A 216 5.09 5.84 -17.27
N SER A 217 6.04 5.50 -16.40
CA SER A 217 7.20 4.67 -16.71
C SER A 217 7.54 3.72 -15.56
N VAL A 218 8.25 2.64 -15.89
CA VAL A 218 8.90 1.74 -14.94
C VAL A 218 10.40 2.00 -14.94
N ARG A 219 11.06 1.85 -13.79
CA ARG A 219 12.50 2.04 -13.65
C ARG A 219 13.15 0.81 -13.00
N LEU A 220 14.22 0.31 -13.60
CA LEU A 220 15.17 -0.62 -12.99
C LEU A 220 16.45 0.14 -12.66
N VAL A 221 16.88 0.07 -11.41
CA VAL A 221 18.11 0.70 -10.92
C VAL A 221 19.03 -0.35 -10.32
N VAL A 222 20.32 -0.25 -10.64
CA VAL A 222 21.38 -0.97 -9.94
C VAL A 222 22.41 0.05 -9.44
N ASN A 223 22.60 0.09 -8.12
CA ASN A 223 23.52 1.02 -7.47
C ASN A 223 24.68 0.27 -6.82
N ASN A 224 25.84 0.93 -6.75
CA ASN A 224 27.11 0.37 -6.29
C ASN A 224 27.59 -0.85 -7.11
N ASN A 225 28.78 -1.32 -6.76
CA ASN A 225 29.54 -2.31 -7.50
C ASN A 225 29.29 -3.73 -6.95
N PHE A 226 28.93 -4.66 -7.82
CA PHE A 226 28.79 -6.10 -7.56
C PHE A 226 30.11 -6.86 -7.82
N PHE A 227 31.23 -6.20 -7.51
CA PHE A 227 32.62 -6.55 -7.80
C PHE A 227 32.97 -6.94 -9.26
N SER A 228 34.20 -6.63 -9.67
CA SER A 228 34.67 -6.89 -11.04
C SER A 228 34.97 -8.37 -11.35
N ASP A 229 34.99 -9.24 -10.33
CA ASP A 229 35.29 -10.66 -10.50
C ASP A 229 34.04 -11.55 -10.62
N PHE A 230 32.85 -10.94 -10.64
CA PHE A 230 31.54 -11.61 -10.74
C PHE A 230 31.25 -12.57 -9.57
N SER A 231 31.94 -12.40 -8.44
CA SER A 231 31.64 -13.16 -7.23
C SER A 231 30.32 -12.71 -6.59
N GLU A 232 29.94 -11.43 -6.75
CA GLU A 232 28.60 -10.96 -6.44
C GLU A 232 27.75 -10.83 -7.69
N PHE A 233 26.49 -11.19 -7.56
CA PHE A 233 25.55 -11.09 -8.66
C PHE A 233 24.10 -11.12 -8.19
N LEU A 234 23.21 -10.72 -9.07
CA LEU A 234 21.79 -11.00 -8.98
C LEU A 234 21.25 -11.47 -10.34
N ASN A 235 20.56 -12.61 -10.36
CA ASN A 235 19.94 -13.14 -11.57
C ASN A 235 18.44 -12.84 -11.57
N ILE A 236 17.99 -12.08 -12.58
CA ILE A 236 16.58 -11.79 -12.80
C ILE A 236 16.07 -12.68 -13.93
N ASP A 237 15.21 -13.64 -13.61
CA ASP A 237 14.62 -14.53 -14.62
C ASP A 237 13.53 -13.81 -15.42
N ARG A 238 12.76 -12.94 -14.76
CA ARG A 238 11.63 -12.24 -15.40
C ARG A 238 11.36 -10.89 -14.78
N VAL A 239 11.02 -9.92 -15.62
CA VAL A 239 10.37 -8.66 -15.20
C VAL A 239 9.10 -8.47 -16.00
N ALA A 240 7.98 -8.21 -15.32
CA ALA A 240 6.71 -7.95 -15.99
C ALA A 240 5.94 -6.79 -15.35
N LEU A 241 5.11 -6.14 -16.16
CA LEU A 241 4.05 -5.26 -15.69
C LEU A 241 2.72 -5.99 -15.87
N THR A 242 1.90 -6.09 -14.83
CA THR A 242 0.62 -6.83 -14.89
C THR A 242 -0.53 -6.00 -14.30
N ASP A 243 -1.76 -6.41 -14.59
CA ASP A 243 -2.99 -5.85 -14.01
C ASP A 243 -3.53 -6.64 -12.80
N THR A 244 -2.84 -7.71 -12.40
CA THR A 244 -3.31 -8.64 -11.37
C THR A 244 -2.16 -9.06 -10.47
N ASN A 245 -2.39 -9.10 -9.15
CA ASN A 245 -1.42 -9.57 -8.18
C ASN A 245 -0.94 -11.00 -8.55
N PRO A 246 0.37 -11.24 -8.73
CA PRO A 246 0.88 -12.55 -9.14
C PRO A 246 0.77 -13.61 -8.05
N PHE A 247 0.47 -13.22 -6.80
CA PHE A 247 0.41 -14.12 -5.66
C PHE A 247 -1.02 -14.59 -5.39
N SER A 248 -1.24 -15.89 -5.57
CA SER A 248 -2.54 -16.54 -5.32
C SER A 248 -2.68 -17.14 -3.93
N ASP A 249 -1.64 -17.04 -3.10
CA ASP A 249 -1.54 -17.69 -1.79
C ASP A 249 -1.45 -16.70 -0.60
N LEU A 250 -1.88 -15.44 -0.81
CA LEU A 250 -1.94 -14.42 0.24
C LEU A 250 -3.06 -14.70 1.25
N LEU A 251 -2.87 -14.28 2.48
CA LEU A 251 -3.92 -14.14 3.49
C LEU A 251 -4.46 -12.71 3.40
N THR A 252 -5.77 -12.49 3.52
CA THR A 252 -6.34 -11.13 3.45
C THR A 252 -6.99 -10.75 4.78
N LEU A 253 -6.67 -9.57 5.30
CA LEU A 253 -7.43 -8.91 6.36
C LEU A 253 -8.26 -7.79 5.73
N GLU A 254 -9.58 -7.93 5.71
CA GLU A 254 -10.49 -6.87 5.29
C GLU A 254 -10.83 -5.98 6.48
N VAL A 255 -10.67 -4.66 6.33
CA VAL A 255 -11.01 -3.64 7.34
C VAL A 255 -12.08 -2.73 6.74
N ASN A 256 -13.29 -2.76 7.28
CA ASN A 256 -14.37 -1.92 6.79
C ASN A 256 -14.26 -0.51 7.41
N ARG A 257 -14.03 0.53 6.61
CA ARG A 257 -13.85 1.91 7.07
C ARG A 257 -15.07 2.51 7.76
N ASP A 258 -16.26 2.13 7.30
CA ASP A 258 -17.51 2.69 7.82
C ASP A 258 -17.80 2.17 9.23
N THR A 259 -17.54 0.89 9.47
CA THR A 259 -17.88 0.20 10.71
C THR A 259 -16.69 -0.10 11.62
N GLY A 260 -15.47 -0.11 11.08
CA GLY A 260 -14.25 -0.60 11.71
C GLY A 260 -14.15 -2.13 11.82
N VAL A 261 -15.18 -2.87 11.42
CA VAL A 261 -15.20 -4.34 11.47
C VAL A 261 -14.05 -4.93 10.65
N THR A 262 -13.32 -5.86 11.25
CA THR A 262 -12.19 -6.56 10.64
C THR A 262 -12.51 -8.02 10.39
N LYS A 263 -12.24 -8.53 9.18
CA LYS A 263 -12.40 -9.93 8.81
C LYS A 263 -11.09 -10.52 8.30
N LEU A 264 -10.78 -11.73 8.75
CA LEU A 264 -9.72 -12.54 8.19
C LEU A 264 -10.30 -13.46 7.12
N ILE A 265 -9.73 -13.42 5.91
CA ILE A 265 -10.17 -14.19 4.76
C ILE A 265 -9.01 -15.06 4.29
N ASN A 266 -9.21 -16.38 4.26
CA ASN A 266 -8.19 -17.29 3.72
C ASN A 266 -8.25 -17.32 2.19
N THR A 267 -7.47 -16.43 1.59
CA THR A 267 -7.25 -16.38 0.14
C THR A 267 -6.06 -17.24 -0.32
N THR A 268 -5.50 -18.11 0.55
CA THR A 268 -4.21 -18.76 0.29
C THR A 268 -4.24 -19.93 -0.72
N GLY A 269 -5.41 -20.24 -1.28
CA GLY A 269 -5.61 -21.40 -2.16
C GLY A 269 -5.54 -22.77 -1.47
N ALA A 270 -5.22 -22.83 -0.18
CA ALA A 270 -5.21 -24.04 0.65
C ALA A 270 -5.83 -23.79 2.03
N THR A 271 -6.30 -24.85 2.72
CA THR A 271 -6.77 -24.71 4.09
C THR A 271 -5.60 -24.38 5.01
N LEU A 272 -5.71 -23.30 5.79
CA LEU A 272 -4.76 -22.98 6.85
C LEU A 272 -5.11 -23.80 8.09
N SER A 273 -4.16 -24.57 8.60
CA SER A 273 -4.32 -25.39 9.80
C SER A 273 -3.26 -25.04 10.83
N GLY A 274 -3.50 -25.42 12.09
CA GLY A 274 -2.54 -25.18 13.16
C GLY A 274 -2.33 -23.71 13.46
N ILE A 275 -3.36 -22.88 13.27
CA ILE A 275 -3.35 -21.47 13.63
C ILE A 275 -3.29 -21.37 15.16
N THR A 276 -2.30 -20.65 15.68
CA THR A 276 -2.05 -20.53 17.12
C THR A 276 -2.27 -19.12 17.64
N SER A 277 -2.00 -18.10 16.82
CA SER A 277 -2.14 -16.70 17.21
C SER A 277 -2.32 -15.80 15.99
N GLY A 278 -2.90 -14.63 16.22
CA GLY A 278 -2.94 -13.53 15.27
C GLY A 278 -2.72 -12.22 16.00
N THR A 279 -1.89 -11.35 15.46
CA THR A 279 -1.55 -10.05 16.04
C THR A 279 -1.85 -8.96 15.02
N LEU A 280 -2.54 -7.91 15.47
CA LEU A 280 -2.74 -6.69 14.69
C LEU A 280 -1.89 -5.58 15.31
N SER A 281 -1.18 -4.83 14.48
CA SER A 281 -0.37 -3.68 14.86
C SER A 281 -0.57 -2.51 13.91
N SER A 282 -0.08 -1.34 14.31
CA SER A 282 -0.08 -0.07 13.56
C SER A 282 1.08 0.76 14.07
N ASP A 283 1.81 1.43 13.18
CA ASP A 283 2.92 2.29 13.53
C ASP A 283 2.42 3.60 14.17
N VAL A 284 1.26 4.10 13.73
CA VAL A 284 0.61 5.30 14.30
C VAL A 284 -0.29 4.99 15.50
N GLY A 285 -0.26 3.76 16.00
CA GLY A 285 -1.07 3.33 17.15
C GLY A 285 -2.57 3.31 16.86
N ALA A 286 -2.97 3.03 15.62
CA ALA A 286 -4.37 2.91 15.19
C ALA A 286 -5.05 1.60 15.62
N VAL A 287 -4.55 0.92 16.65
CA VAL A 287 -5.07 -0.37 17.13
C VAL A 287 -5.60 -0.27 18.57
N ASN A 288 -6.90 -0.44 18.71
CA ASN A 288 -7.55 -0.76 19.97
C ASN A 288 -7.47 -2.28 20.23
N SER A 289 -6.40 -2.70 20.90
CA SER A 289 -6.07 -4.11 21.15
C SER A 289 -7.16 -4.90 21.90
N GLY A 290 -8.07 -4.24 22.63
CA GLY A 290 -9.17 -4.88 23.35
C GLY A 290 -10.29 -5.44 22.46
N SER A 291 -10.25 -5.19 21.14
CA SER A 291 -11.37 -5.45 20.23
C SER A 291 -11.15 -6.60 19.25
N ILE A 292 -10.08 -7.39 19.40
CA ILE A 292 -9.73 -8.49 18.49
C ILE A 292 -10.03 -9.85 19.12
N ASN A 293 -10.88 -10.62 18.44
CA ASN A 293 -11.13 -12.03 18.71
C ASN A 293 -9.94 -12.88 18.25
N ALA A 294 -9.63 -13.94 19.00
CA ALA A 294 -8.65 -14.92 18.57
C ALA A 294 -9.07 -15.57 17.23
N PRO A 295 -8.13 -15.80 16.30
CA PRO A 295 -8.44 -16.51 15.06
C PRO A 295 -8.81 -17.97 15.35
N PRO A 296 -9.54 -18.66 14.44
CA PRO A 296 -9.83 -20.07 14.60
C PRO A 296 -8.55 -20.90 14.49
N SER A 297 -8.54 -22.14 15.00
CA SER A 297 -7.38 -23.04 14.86
C SER A 297 -7.16 -23.57 13.43
N SER A 298 -8.16 -23.41 12.56
CA SER A 298 -8.09 -23.69 11.13
C SER A 298 -9.02 -22.77 10.35
N LEU A 299 -8.62 -22.39 9.13
CA LEU A 299 -9.41 -21.54 8.23
C LEU A 299 -9.46 -22.21 6.85
N ALA A 300 -10.63 -22.67 6.42
CA ALA A 300 -10.80 -23.31 5.11
C ALA A 300 -10.58 -22.30 3.97
N ILE A 301 -10.31 -22.81 2.75
CA ILE A 301 -10.15 -21.95 1.56
C ILE A 301 -11.39 -21.09 1.36
N GLY A 302 -11.21 -19.77 1.19
CA GLY A 302 -12.29 -18.81 1.02
C GLY A 302 -13.16 -18.59 2.26
N ALA A 303 -12.84 -19.21 3.40
CA ALA A 303 -13.55 -18.96 4.64
C ALA A 303 -13.20 -17.57 5.19
N GLU A 304 -14.23 -16.88 5.67
CA GLU A 304 -14.12 -15.60 6.37
C GLU A 304 -14.36 -15.81 7.87
N VAL A 305 -13.56 -15.15 8.70
CA VAL A 305 -13.81 -15.02 10.14
C VAL A 305 -13.77 -13.57 10.54
N THR A 306 -14.87 -13.10 11.12
CA THR A 306 -14.95 -11.79 11.74
C THR A 306 -14.09 -11.75 13.01
N LEU A 307 -12.99 -11.00 12.96
CA LEU A 307 -12.07 -10.82 14.08
C LEU A 307 -12.58 -9.75 15.06
N SER A 308 -13.55 -8.93 14.71
CA SER A 308 -14.07 -7.88 15.61
C SER A 308 -15.52 -7.53 15.35
N THR A 309 -16.20 -6.94 16.34
CA THR A 309 -17.59 -6.47 16.22
C THR A 309 -17.68 -5.00 16.63
N GLY A 310 -18.75 -4.31 16.22
CA GLY A 310 -18.93 -2.89 16.55
C GLY A 310 -17.92 -2.01 15.79
N SER A 311 -17.34 -1.03 16.48
CA SER A 311 -16.33 -0.10 15.94
C SER A 311 -15.00 -0.75 15.55
N GLY A 312 -14.82 -2.04 15.84
CA GLY A 312 -13.61 -2.80 15.54
C GLY A 312 -12.34 -2.31 16.25
N PRO A 313 -11.19 -2.93 15.95
CA PRO A 313 -9.90 -2.58 16.52
C PRO A 313 -9.24 -1.39 15.83
N TRP A 314 -9.66 -1.02 14.62
CA TRP A 314 -9.06 0.10 13.92
C TRP A 314 -9.59 1.43 14.46
N ILE A 315 -8.70 2.27 14.97
CA ILE A 315 -9.03 3.65 15.31
C ILE A 315 -9.00 4.45 14.00
N LYS A 316 -10.17 4.88 13.53
CA LYS A 316 -10.31 5.60 12.27
C LYS A 316 -9.40 6.82 12.24
N ASN A 317 -8.64 6.97 11.17
CA ASN A 317 -7.83 8.13 10.85
C ASN A 317 -7.62 8.15 9.32
N ASN A 318 -6.85 9.11 8.81
CA ASN A 318 -6.46 9.18 7.40
C ASN A 318 -5.32 8.21 7.00
N THR A 319 -4.75 7.47 7.95
CA THR A 319 -3.55 6.65 7.78
C THR A 319 -3.86 5.16 7.89
N GLU A 320 -3.75 4.45 6.78
CA GLU A 320 -4.09 3.03 6.66
C GLU A 320 -2.85 2.14 6.78
N ASP A 321 -2.32 2.00 7.99
CA ASP A 321 -1.02 1.35 8.28
C ASP A 321 -1.15 0.04 9.08
N LEU A 322 -2.34 -0.55 9.11
CA LEU A 322 -2.57 -1.79 9.84
C LEU A 322 -1.70 -2.92 9.26
N LEU A 323 -1.05 -3.67 10.15
CA LEU A 323 -0.36 -4.92 9.86
C LEU A 323 -1.04 -6.05 10.63
N TYR A 324 -1.27 -7.18 9.96
CA TYR A 324 -1.76 -8.39 10.61
C TYR A 324 -0.85 -9.58 10.35
N GLU A 325 -0.34 -10.15 11.43
CA GLU A 325 0.50 -11.34 11.41
C GLU A 325 -0.26 -12.53 11.98
N LEU A 326 -0.32 -13.63 11.24
CA LEU A 326 -0.92 -14.90 11.64
C LEU A 326 0.17 -15.96 11.81
N VAL A 327 0.19 -16.65 12.96
CA VAL A 327 1.05 -17.82 13.16
C VAL A 327 0.26 -19.09 12.90
N ALA A 328 0.65 -19.85 11.87
CA ALA A 328 0.04 -21.12 11.49
C ALA A 328 1.09 -22.20 11.29
N SER A 329 0.97 -23.32 12.02
CA SER A 329 1.94 -24.42 12.02
C SER A 329 3.38 -23.98 12.32
N GLY A 330 3.54 -22.94 13.16
CA GLY A 330 4.84 -22.37 13.52
C GLY A 330 5.45 -21.43 12.48
N VAL A 331 4.74 -21.14 11.38
CA VAL A 331 5.15 -20.16 10.36
C VAL A 331 4.32 -18.89 10.53
N THR A 332 4.99 -17.74 10.63
CA THR A 332 4.36 -16.43 10.59
C THR A 332 4.00 -16.05 9.16
N ARG A 333 2.81 -15.49 8.96
CA ARG A 333 2.31 -14.99 7.69
C ARG A 333 1.77 -13.58 7.88
N SER A 334 2.22 -12.64 7.08
CA SER A 334 1.60 -11.32 6.99
C SER A 334 0.38 -11.40 6.06
N ALA A 335 -0.75 -10.87 6.52
CA ALA A 335 -1.91 -10.69 5.67
C ALA A 335 -1.75 -9.42 4.82
N ASN A 336 -2.22 -9.46 3.57
CA ASN A 336 -2.57 -8.28 2.81
C ASN A 336 -3.74 -7.59 3.52
N VAL A 337 -3.57 -6.33 3.90
CA VAL A 337 -4.62 -5.58 4.59
C VAL A 337 -5.38 -4.74 3.59
N ASN A 338 -6.64 -5.11 3.35
CA ASN A 338 -7.50 -4.42 2.41
C ASN A 338 -8.54 -3.58 3.15
N PHE A 339 -8.47 -2.27 2.99
CA PHE A 339 -9.48 -1.37 3.53
C PHE A 339 -10.64 -1.21 2.53
N VAL A 340 -11.86 -1.49 2.98
CA VAL A 340 -13.11 -1.41 2.20
C VAL A 340 -14.09 -0.41 2.83
N GLY A 341 -15.19 -0.07 2.17
CA GLY A 341 -16.09 0.99 2.64
C GLY A 341 -15.60 2.39 2.26
N ASN A 342 -16.32 3.43 2.67
CA ASN A 342 -16.08 4.83 2.27
C ASN A 342 -15.92 5.02 0.74
N GLY A 343 -16.73 4.33 -0.06
CA GLY A 343 -16.63 4.37 -1.53
C GLY A 343 -15.31 3.83 -2.11
N GLY A 344 -14.54 3.08 -1.30
CA GLY A 344 -13.19 2.61 -1.67
C GLY A 344 -12.10 3.66 -1.49
N GLN A 345 -12.45 4.84 -0.98
CA GLN A 345 -11.51 5.93 -0.73
C GLN A 345 -11.07 5.95 0.74
N ARG A 346 -9.90 6.54 0.94
CA ARG A 346 -9.37 6.89 2.26
C ARG A 346 -10.19 8.04 2.83
N PHE A 347 -10.09 8.25 4.15
CA PHE A 347 -10.57 9.51 4.71
C PHE A 347 -9.59 10.63 4.33
N ASP A 348 -10.12 11.76 3.87
CA ASP A 348 -9.32 12.93 3.55
C ASP A 348 -8.74 13.54 4.82
N VAL A 349 -7.59 14.21 4.71
CA VAL A 349 -7.01 14.97 5.83
C VAL A 349 -8.03 16.02 6.27
N GLY A 350 -8.40 16.03 7.55
CA GLY A 350 -9.39 16.98 8.10
C GLY A 350 -10.84 16.49 8.08
N ASP A 351 -11.14 15.31 7.52
CA ASP A 351 -12.38 14.58 7.80
C ASP A 351 -12.22 13.91 9.18
N LEU A 352 -12.70 14.61 10.22
CA LEU A 352 -12.54 14.25 11.63
C LEU A 352 -13.76 13.52 12.18
N ASP A 353 -14.93 13.67 11.55
CA ASP A 353 -16.14 12.92 11.90
C ASP A 353 -16.32 11.62 11.10
N PHE A 354 -15.52 11.43 10.05
CA PHE A 354 -15.46 10.25 9.18
C PHE A 354 -16.77 9.99 8.44
N MET A 355 -17.47 11.06 8.04
CA MET A 355 -18.76 11.00 7.34
C MET A 355 -18.66 11.38 5.85
N ASN A 356 -17.51 11.08 5.22
CA ASN A 356 -17.24 11.19 3.79
C ASN A 356 -17.35 12.64 3.29
N GLY A 357 -16.49 13.50 3.85
CA GLY A 357 -16.28 14.87 3.41
C GLY A 357 -15.87 15.79 4.55
N ILE A 358 -15.19 16.90 4.21
CA ILE A 358 -14.73 17.89 5.19
C ILE A 358 -15.79 19.00 5.31
N THR A 359 -16.46 19.08 6.44
CA THR A 359 -17.64 19.91 6.66
C THR A 359 -17.53 20.77 7.93
N ALA A 360 -18.60 21.53 8.22
CA ALA A 360 -18.68 22.30 9.46
C ALA A 360 -18.75 21.41 10.71
N ALA A 361 -19.10 20.12 10.58
CA ALA A 361 -19.07 19.18 11.69
C ALA A 361 -17.62 18.91 12.14
N ASP A 362 -16.72 18.69 11.18
CA ASP A 362 -15.29 18.50 11.41
C ASP A 362 -14.65 19.72 12.05
N TRP A 363 -15.03 20.92 11.60
CA TRP A 363 -14.57 22.16 12.21
C TRP A 363 -14.91 22.24 13.71
N ASN A 364 -16.09 21.76 14.11
CA ASN A 364 -16.47 21.75 15.53
C ASN A 364 -15.64 20.77 16.35
N ILE A 365 -15.19 19.65 15.76
CA ILE A 365 -14.28 18.71 16.40
C ILE A 365 -12.90 19.35 16.52
N PHE A 366 -12.38 19.90 15.42
CA PHE A 366 -11.09 20.57 15.36
C PHE A 366 -10.97 21.68 16.42
N ILE A 367 -11.94 22.60 16.48
CA ILE A 367 -11.89 23.73 17.42
C ILE A 367 -12.09 23.32 18.88
N ALA A 368 -12.71 22.16 19.13
CA ALA A 368 -12.86 21.63 20.49
C ALA A 368 -11.52 21.16 21.08
N GLY A 369 -10.57 20.75 20.22
CA GLY A 369 -9.20 20.38 20.60
C GLY A 369 -8.16 21.50 20.43
N ALA A 370 -8.54 22.67 19.91
CA ALA A 370 -7.58 23.72 19.56
C ALA A 370 -6.74 24.19 20.77
N GLU A 371 -5.45 24.43 20.52
CA GLU A 371 -4.43 24.82 21.51
C GLU A 371 -4.27 23.82 22.67
N THR A 372 -4.53 22.54 22.41
CA THR A 372 -4.40 21.46 23.41
C THR A 372 -3.17 20.60 23.15
N ASP A 373 -2.47 20.24 24.23
CA ASP A 373 -1.43 19.20 24.23
C ASP A 373 -2.09 17.81 24.16
N LEU A 374 -1.85 17.11 23.06
CA LEU A 374 -2.38 15.80 22.73
C LEU A 374 -1.29 14.71 22.79
N SER A 375 -0.08 15.03 23.27
CA SER A 375 1.07 14.11 23.25
C SER A 375 0.89 12.87 24.14
N ALA A 376 -0.18 12.81 24.94
CA ALA A 376 -0.57 11.67 25.76
C ALA A 376 -1.49 10.68 25.03
N LEU A 377 -1.98 11.03 23.83
CA LEU A 377 -2.80 10.19 22.97
C LEU A 377 -1.92 9.43 21.96
N THR A 378 -2.45 8.36 21.35
CA THR A 378 -1.81 7.82 20.15
C THR A 378 -1.95 8.81 18.98
N VAL A 379 -1.12 8.68 17.94
CA VAL A 379 -1.22 9.55 16.75
C VAL A 379 -2.62 9.46 16.12
N ALA A 380 -3.21 8.26 16.05
CA ALA A 380 -4.58 8.08 15.56
C ALA A 380 -5.64 8.77 16.44
N GLU A 381 -5.50 8.73 17.76
CA GLU A 381 -6.39 9.40 18.71
C GLU A 381 -6.20 10.94 18.70
N ALA A 382 -4.95 11.40 18.58
CA ALA A 382 -4.61 12.81 18.46
C ALA A 382 -5.17 13.41 17.15
N TYR A 383 -5.11 12.66 16.04
CA TYR A 383 -5.76 13.03 14.78
C TYR A 383 -7.26 13.29 14.96
N GLN A 384 -7.96 12.38 15.65
CA GLN A 384 -9.39 12.57 15.95
C GLN A 384 -9.69 13.79 16.83
N ALA A 385 -8.68 14.30 17.55
CA ALA A 385 -8.74 15.52 18.35
C ALA A 385 -8.19 16.78 17.63
N GLY A 386 -7.79 16.65 16.35
CA GLY A 386 -7.38 17.75 15.48
C GLY A 386 -5.87 17.98 15.35
N ASP A 387 -5.02 17.05 15.79
CA ASP A 387 -3.59 17.03 15.45
C ASP A 387 -3.40 16.45 14.03
N LEU A 388 -3.29 17.32 13.03
CA LEU A 388 -3.29 16.95 11.62
C LEU A 388 -1.89 16.76 11.05
N ASP A 389 -0.85 17.31 11.70
CA ASP A 389 0.55 17.07 11.32
C ASP A 389 1.27 15.99 12.15
N GLY A 390 0.64 15.53 13.24
CA GLY A 390 1.10 14.45 14.09
C GLY A 390 2.18 14.86 15.09
N ASP A 391 2.32 16.16 15.39
CA ASP A 391 3.33 16.66 16.33
C ASP A 391 2.93 16.53 17.82
N GLY A 392 1.71 16.05 18.08
CA GLY A 392 1.15 15.87 19.42
C GLY A 392 0.46 17.11 19.97
N VAL A 393 0.22 18.17 19.19
CA VAL A 393 -0.47 19.38 19.62
C VAL A 393 -1.44 19.81 18.52
N ASN A 394 -2.68 20.17 18.88
CA ASN A 394 -3.58 20.83 17.92
C ASN A 394 -3.30 22.35 17.97
N SER A 395 -2.63 22.86 16.94
CA SER A 395 -2.02 24.19 16.90
C SER A 395 -2.49 25.04 15.71
N VAL A 396 -1.82 26.20 15.50
CA VAL A 396 -2.05 27.03 14.31
C VAL A 396 -1.57 26.36 13.02
N VAL A 397 -0.61 25.43 13.11
CA VAL A 397 -0.12 24.67 11.95
C VAL A 397 -1.23 23.74 11.45
N ASP A 398 -1.87 23.02 12.37
CA ASP A 398 -3.02 22.15 12.07
C ASP A 398 -4.21 22.93 11.54
N PHE A 399 -4.41 24.16 12.02
CA PHE A 399 -5.44 25.04 11.48
C PHE A 399 -5.21 25.38 10.01
N ASP A 400 -3.96 25.67 9.61
CA ASP A 400 -3.62 25.93 8.22
C ASP A 400 -3.84 24.68 7.34
N ILE A 401 -3.52 23.49 7.86
CA ILE A 401 -3.79 22.19 7.20
C ILE A 401 -5.30 21.98 7.04
N PHE A 402 -6.07 22.11 8.12
CA PHE A 402 -7.53 21.95 8.10
C PHE A 402 -8.18 22.90 7.10
N LYS A 403 -7.80 24.19 7.15
CA LYS A 403 -8.34 25.21 6.24
C LYS A 403 -8.03 24.89 4.78
N ALA A 404 -6.79 24.47 4.48
CA ALA A 404 -6.40 24.10 3.13
C ALA A 404 -7.24 22.90 2.64
N ALA A 405 -7.37 21.86 3.46
CA ALA A 405 -8.16 20.68 3.12
C ALA A 405 -9.66 21.01 2.97
N PHE A 406 -10.21 21.87 3.82
CA PHE A 406 -11.60 22.33 3.72
C PHE A 406 -11.85 23.09 2.42
N ASP A 407 -10.97 24.03 2.06
CA ASP A 407 -11.07 24.80 0.81
C ASP A 407 -10.84 23.90 -0.42
N GLU A 408 -10.00 22.87 -0.33
CA GLU A 408 -9.81 21.87 -1.39
C GLU A 408 -11.09 21.05 -1.62
N ALA A 409 -11.71 20.57 -0.54
CA ALA A 409 -12.93 19.76 -0.61
C ALA A 409 -14.17 20.56 -1.04
N ASN A 410 -14.28 21.84 -0.65
CA ASN A 410 -15.49 22.65 -0.83
C ASN A 410 -15.34 23.81 -1.84
N GLY A 411 -14.13 24.06 -2.34
CA GLY A 411 -13.80 25.16 -3.23
C GLY A 411 -13.14 26.35 -2.50
N VAL A 412 -12.29 27.07 -3.24
CA VAL A 412 -11.48 28.18 -2.70
C VAL A 412 -12.34 29.22 -1.97
N GLY A 413 -12.02 29.49 -0.70
CA GLY A 413 -12.71 30.45 0.14
C GLY A 413 -13.97 29.90 0.84
N ALA A 414 -14.27 28.61 0.69
CA ALA A 414 -15.38 27.95 1.37
C ALA A 414 -15.24 28.01 2.90
N PHE A 415 -14.02 27.88 3.43
CA PHE A 415 -13.80 27.98 4.87
C PHE A 415 -14.18 29.37 5.42
N GLN A 416 -13.81 30.45 4.70
CA GLN A 416 -14.21 31.81 5.06
C GLN A 416 -15.73 31.98 5.02
N ALA A 417 -16.39 31.40 4.01
CA ALA A 417 -17.84 31.43 3.89
C ALA A 417 -18.53 30.67 5.04
N MET A 418 -17.98 29.52 5.45
CA MET A 418 -18.44 28.77 6.61
C MET A 418 -18.35 29.62 7.88
N LEU A 419 -17.21 30.26 8.15
CA LEU A 419 -17.04 31.13 9.32
C LEU A 419 -18.00 32.32 9.33
N ALA A 420 -18.26 32.92 8.16
CA ALA A 420 -19.23 34.02 8.03
C ALA A 420 -20.69 33.57 8.25
N SER A 421 -20.97 32.28 8.13
CA SER A 421 -22.29 31.71 8.35
C SER A 421 -22.60 31.44 9.82
N VAL A 422 -21.57 31.34 10.67
CA VAL A 422 -21.72 31.21 12.12
C VAL A 422 -22.25 32.55 12.65
N PRO A 423 -23.51 32.63 13.12
CA PRO A 423 -24.05 33.88 13.61
C PRO A 423 -23.14 34.39 14.72
N GLU A 424 -22.58 35.59 14.56
CA GLU A 424 -21.82 36.23 15.63
C GLU A 424 -22.66 36.10 16.91
N PRO A 425 -22.11 35.58 18.03
CA PRO A 425 -22.87 35.28 19.23
C PRO A 425 -23.53 36.55 19.73
N SER A 426 -24.77 36.74 19.26
CA SER A 426 -25.68 37.85 19.51
C SER A 426 -24.98 39.09 20.09
N SER A 427 -24.14 39.74 19.29
CA SER A 427 -23.65 41.09 19.57
C SER A 427 -24.84 42.00 19.92
N PHE A 428 -26.01 41.72 19.33
CA PHE A 428 -27.31 42.26 19.71
C PHE A 428 -27.79 41.92 21.13
N LEU A 429 -27.62 40.70 21.63
CA LEU A 429 -27.95 40.36 23.03
C LEU A 429 -26.96 41.00 23.99
N LEU A 430 -25.66 41.06 23.67
CA LEU A 430 -24.67 41.79 24.49
C LEU A 430 -25.00 43.29 24.55
N VAL A 431 -25.36 43.89 23.42
CA VAL A 431 -25.82 45.29 23.36
C VAL A 431 -27.16 45.46 24.10
N ALA A 432 -28.10 44.52 23.99
CA ALA A 432 -29.37 44.59 24.70
C ALA A 432 -29.21 44.41 26.23
N PHE A 433 -28.31 43.52 26.67
CA PHE A 433 -27.94 43.35 28.07
C PHE A 433 -27.20 44.59 28.60
N GLY A 434 -26.23 45.11 27.84
CA GLY A 434 -25.55 46.36 28.18
C GLY A 434 -26.52 47.54 28.29
N ALA A 435 -27.43 47.68 27.34
CA ALA A 435 -28.45 48.73 27.33
C ALA A 435 -29.42 48.61 28.51
N SER A 436 -29.84 47.39 28.88
CA SER A 436 -30.73 47.17 30.02
C SER A 436 -30.04 47.43 31.37
N ILE A 437 -28.74 47.15 31.51
CA ILE A 437 -27.95 47.53 32.69
C ILE A 437 -27.81 49.07 32.78
N LEU A 438 -27.56 49.75 31.66
CA LEU A 438 -27.47 51.23 31.63
C LEU A 438 -28.82 51.90 31.97
N LEU A 439 -29.92 51.34 31.49
CA LEU A 439 -31.27 51.86 31.78
C LEU A 439 -31.68 51.65 33.26
N THR A 440 -31.24 50.57 33.89
CA THR A 440 -31.54 50.30 35.32
C THR A 440 -30.64 51.08 36.28
N THR A 441 -29.38 51.33 35.92
CA THR A 441 -28.44 52.12 36.74
C THR A 441 -28.76 53.62 36.73
N ASN A 442 -29.21 54.18 35.60
CA ASN A 442 -29.64 55.58 35.54
C ASN A 442 -30.87 55.88 36.42
N ARG A 443 -31.73 54.89 36.68
CA ARG A 443 -32.89 55.06 37.57
C ARG A 443 -32.54 55.18 39.06
N ARG A 444 -31.33 54.79 39.49
CA ARG A 444 -30.91 54.86 40.91
C ARG A 444 -30.24 56.18 41.32
N ARG A 445 -29.95 57.11 40.39
CA ARG A 445 -29.29 58.39 40.69
C ARG A 445 -30.24 59.58 40.94
N THR A 446 -31.55 59.36 40.88
CA THR A 446 -32.59 60.40 41.06
C THR A 446 -33.41 60.27 42.36
N ALA A 447 -32.89 59.56 43.36
CA ALA A 447 -33.38 59.60 44.74
C ALA A 447 -32.21 59.98 45.64
#